data_AF-A0A939YXP5-F1
#
_entry.id   AF-A0A939YXP5-F1
#
_cell.length_a   1.000
_cell.length_b   1.000
_cell.length_c   1.000
_cell.angle_alpha   90.00
_cell.angle_beta   90.00
_cell.angle_gamma   90.00
#
_symmetry.space_group_name_H-M   'P 1'
#
loop_
_entity.id
_entity.type
_entity.pdbx_description
1 polymer ?
#
loop_
_entity_poly.entity_id
_entity_poly.type
_entity_poly.pdbx_seq_one_letter_code
_entity_poly.pdbx_strand_id
1 'polypeptide(L)'
;MSKLKIGWASRDVSTDKPIPINGQAHIRISEGIIDPITSTALVLDDGGDCAIFVSLDMVSIRCGLVDEVRAKTKALRPEIPAEKILMNATHAHTGASHYTDKANLLEGSDPGDRVPLSDKYPIASGDEHRAWLSTVMAEMIAEAWDKRAEGGIAYGYGYAVVGHSRRVCYFDDTSKRGNADKTNTYAV
;
A
#
# COMPACT_ATOMS: atom_id res chain seq x y z
N MET A 1 -19.12 -20.45 -23.56
CA MET A 1 -18.45 -19.52 -22.63
C MET A 1 -17.32 -20.28 -21.99
N SER A 2 -16.10 -19.77 -22.09
CA SER A 2 -14.95 -20.31 -21.36
C SER A 2 -15.19 -20.12 -19.86
N LYS A 3 -14.67 -21.04 -19.05
CA LYS A 3 -14.87 -21.02 -17.60
C LYS A 3 -13.89 -20.04 -16.96
N LEU A 4 -14.39 -19.21 -16.04
CA LEU A 4 -13.57 -18.30 -15.25
C LEU A 4 -12.61 -19.10 -14.37
N LYS A 5 -11.32 -18.76 -14.45
CA LYS A 5 -10.28 -19.24 -13.55
C LYS A 5 -9.85 -18.13 -12.60
N ILE A 6 -9.67 -18.49 -11.34
CA ILE A 6 -9.35 -17.58 -10.25
C ILE A 6 -8.09 -18.11 -9.55
N GLY A 7 -7.14 -17.23 -9.32
CA GLY A 7 -5.89 -17.53 -8.63
C GLY A 7 -5.58 -16.50 -7.57
N TRP A 8 -5.08 -16.95 -6.42
CA TRP A 8 -4.77 -16.10 -5.28
C TRP A 8 -3.39 -16.44 -4.73
N ALA A 9 -2.66 -15.41 -4.30
CA ALA A 9 -1.48 -15.56 -3.47
C ALA A 9 -1.34 -14.35 -2.55
N SER A 10 -0.78 -14.56 -1.36
CA SER A 10 -0.47 -13.50 -0.41
C SER A 10 0.96 -13.67 0.11
N ARG A 11 1.57 -12.56 0.51
CA ARG A 11 2.92 -12.50 1.08
C ARG A 11 2.93 -11.53 2.25
N ASP A 12 3.58 -11.96 3.32
CA ASP A 12 4.06 -11.07 4.35
C ASP A 12 5.23 -10.27 3.77
N VAL A 13 5.09 -8.94 3.78
CA VAL A 13 6.09 -7.98 3.29
C VAL A 13 6.58 -7.06 4.42
N SER A 14 6.46 -7.52 5.66
CA SER A 14 6.94 -6.81 6.85
C SER A 14 8.47 -6.72 6.88
N THR A 15 8.97 -5.72 7.61
CA THR A 15 10.41 -5.53 7.81
C THR A 15 10.69 -4.99 9.21
N ASP A 16 11.65 -5.61 9.90
CA ASP A 16 12.19 -5.13 11.17
C ASP A 16 13.27 -4.07 11.00
N LYS A 17 13.58 -3.69 9.75
CA LYS A 17 14.57 -2.64 9.49
C LYS A 17 14.03 -1.28 9.95
N PRO A 18 14.88 -0.40 10.49
CA PRO A 18 14.49 0.95 10.90
C PRO A 18 14.23 1.82 9.67
N ILE A 19 13.04 1.71 9.08
CA ILE A 19 12.67 2.40 7.83
C ILE A 19 11.57 3.43 8.10
N PRO A 20 11.54 4.57 7.37
CA PRO A 20 10.48 5.55 7.55
C PRO A 20 9.08 4.97 7.33
N ILE A 21 8.12 5.40 8.15
CA ILE A 21 6.70 5.06 8.03
C ILE A 21 5.93 6.29 7.53
N ASN A 22 5.48 6.20 6.28
CA ASN A 22 4.88 7.33 5.57
C ASN A 22 3.40 7.52 5.96
N GLY A 23 2.90 8.76 5.84
CA GLY A 23 1.47 9.09 5.98
C GLY A 23 1.12 10.08 7.08
N GLN A 24 2.03 10.37 8.02
CA GLN A 24 1.81 11.38 9.06
C GLN A 24 2.56 12.68 8.74
N ALA A 25 2.18 13.77 9.43
CA ALA A 25 2.82 15.09 9.30
C ALA A 25 4.16 15.21 10.07
N HIS A 26 4.66 14.12 10.63
CA HIS A 26 5.94 14.04 11.30
C HIS A 26 6.64 12.73 10.93
N ILE A 27 7.95 12.70 11.09
CA ILE A 27 8.77 11.53 10.82
C ILE A 27 8.51 10.47 11.87
N ARG A 28 8.27 9.24 11.41
CA ARG A 28 8.27 8.02 12.22
C ARG A 28 9.21 7.03 11.55
N ILE A 29 10.04 6.38 12.35
CA ILE A 29 10.93 5.30 11.91
C ILE A 29 10.38 4.04 12.55
N SER A 30 10.32 2.94 11.79
CA SER A 30 9.88 1.65 12.31
C SER A 30 10.79 1.19 13.45
N GLU A 31 10.18 0.75 14.55
CA GLU A 31 10.86 0.16 15.70
C GLU A 31 10.66 -1.37 15.77
N GLY A 32 9.89 -1.94 14.83
CA GLY A 32 9.57 -3.36 14.76
C GLY A 32 8.17 -3.62 14.20
N ILE A 33 7.79 -4.90 14.20
CA ILE A 33 6.50 -5.37 13.66
C ILE A 33 5.52 -5.61 14.83
N ILE A 34 4.35 -4.98 14.77
CA ILE A 34 3.22 -5.28 15.68
C ILE A 34 2.32 -6.32 15.02
N ASP A 35 1.88 -6.04 13.80
CA ASP A 35 1.06 -6.92 12.96
C ASP A 35 1.70 -7.04 11.57
N PRO A 36 1.52 -8.17 10.87
CA PRO A 36 2.05 -8.33 9.52
C PRO A 36 1.49 -7.31 8.53
N ILE A 37 2.36 -6.79 7.67
CA ILE A 37 2.01 -6.00 6.49
C ILE A 37 1.95 -6.96 5.31
N THR A 38 0.83 -7.00 4.58
CA THR A 38 0.65 -7.96 3.49
C THR A 38 0.59 -7.31 2.12
N SER A 39 1.00 -8.09 1.12
CA SER A 39 0.55 -7.90 -0.25
C SER A 39 -0.23 -9.12 -0.69
N THR A 40 -1.31 -8.90 -1.47
CA THR A 40 -2.17 -9.99 -1.93
C THR A 40 -2.51 -9.78 -3.41
N ALA A 41 -2.30 -10.81 -4.22
CA ALA A 41 -2.67 -10.84 -5.64
C ALA A 41 -3.91 -11.70 -5.86
N LEU A 42 -4.81 -11.21 -6.71
CA LEU A 42 -5.96 -11.90 -7.27
C LEU A 42 -5.87 -11.85 -8.80
N VAL A 43 -5.85 -13.01 -9.44
CA VAL A 43 -5.93 -13.15 -10.89
C VAL A 43 -7.30 -13.69 -11.28
N LEU A 44 -7.98 -12.98 -12.18
CA LEU A 44 -9.22 -13.40 -12.82
C LEU A 44 -8.92 -13.60 -14.32
N ASP A 45 -9.19 -14.79 -14.85
CA ASP A 45 -8.87 -15.16 -16.25
C ASP A 45 -10.06 -15.92 -16.83
N ASP A 46 -10.69 -15.38 -17.87
CA ASP A 46 -11.82 -16.05 -18.52
C ASP A 46 -11.38 -16.97 -19.67
N GLY A 47 -10.08 -17.10 -19.94
CA GLY A 47 -9.50 -17.87 -21.04
C GLY A 47 -9.31 -17.08 -22.34
N GLY A 48 -9.94 -15.90 -22.48
CA GLY A 48 -9.71 -14.95 -23.57
C GLY A 48 -8.99 -13.68 -23.09
N ASP A 49 -9.28 -13.24 -21.86
CA ASP A 49 -8.68 -12.07 -21.21
C ASP A 49 -8.51 -12.31 -19.69
N CYS A 50 -7.75 -11.43 -19.02
CA CYS A 50 -7.53 -11.49 -17.59
C CYS A 50 -7.40 -10.10 -16.93
N ALA A 51 -7.67 -10.03 -15.64
CA ALA A 51 -7.35 -8.91 -14.77
C ALA A 51 -6.55 -9.39 -13.55
N ILE A 52 -5.50 -8.65 -13.19
CA ILE A 52 -4.64 -8.97 -12.04
C ILE A 52 -4.73 -7.83 -11.04
N PHE A 53 -5.43 -8.05 -9.92
CA PHE A 53 -5.54 -7.08 -8.83
C PHE A 53 -4.50 -7.38 -7.76
N VAL A 54 -3.84 -6.35 -7.27
CA VAL A 54 -2.84 -6.45 -6.20
C VAL A 54 -3.17 -5.43 -5.13
N SER A 55 -3.42 -5.90 -3.91
CA SER A 55 -3.51 -5.05 -2.73
C SER A 55 -2.17 -5.01 -2.01
N LEU A 56 -1.83 -3.86 -1.44
CA LEU A 56 -0.62 -3.65 -0.65
C LEU A 56 -0.95 -2.82 0.60
N ASP A 57 -0.55 -3.31 1.77
CA ASP A 57 -0.78 -2.68 3.07
C ASP A 57 0.19 -1.51 3.33
N MET A 58 0.09 -0.46 2.51
CA MET A 58 0.93 0.73 2.62
C MET A 58 0.11 2.00 2.39
N VAL A 59 0.73 3.16 2.63
CA VAL A 59 0.05 4.45 2.47
C VAL A 59 -0.28 4.75 1.01
N SER A 60 0.60 4.44 0.06
CA SER A 60 0.34 4.70 -1.36
C SER A 60 1.33 3.93 -2.22
N ILE A 61 1.11 3.89 -3.53
CA ILE A 61 2.06 3.32 -4.49
C ILE A 61 2.74 4.47 -5.23
N ARG A 62 4.08 4.51 -5.20
CA ARG A 62 4.90 5.64 -5.67
C ARG A 62 6.25 5.16 -6.16
N CYS A 63 7.02 6.08 -6.71
CA CYS A 63 8.44 5.90 -7.06
C CYS A 63 8.67 4.74 -8.04
N GLY A 64 7.77 4.58 -9.01
CA GLY A 64 7.90 3.55 -10.04
C GLY A 64 7.65 2.11 -9.57
N LEU A 65 7.13 1.90 -8.35
CA LEU A 65 6.90 0.54 -7.82
C LEU A 65 6.06 -0.32 -8.77
N VAL A 66 5.01 0.23 -9.40
CA VAL A 66 4.20 -0.51 -10.39
C VAL A 66 5.04 -0.94 -11.58
N ASP A 67 5.88 -0.04 -12.09
CA ASP A 67 6.72 -0.31 -13.26
C ASP A 67 7.77 -1.38 -12.95
N GLU A 68 8.38 -1.32 -11.76
CA GLU A 68 9.31 -2.36 -11.29
C GLU A 68 8.63 -3.72 -11.14
N VAL A 69 7.44 -3.78 -10.51
CA VAL A 69 6.68 -5.02 -10.36
C VAL A 69 6.31 -5.59 -11.72
N ARG A 70 5.83 -4.75 -12.65
CA ARG A 70 5.48 -5.17 -14.02
C ARG A 70 6.69 -5.70 -14.78
N ALA A 71 7.82 -4.97 -14.74
CA ALA A 71 9.06 -5.39 -15.40
C ALA A 71 9.55 -6.74 -14.86
N LYS A 72 9.58 -6.91 -13.52
CA LYS A 72 10.01 -8.16 -12.89
C LYS A 72 9.05 -9.31 -13.15
N THR A 73 7.74 -9.05 -13.12
CA THR A 73 6.73 -10.07 -13.45
C THR A 73 6.90 -10.55 -14.88
N LYS A 74 7.08 -9.62 -15.84
CA LYS A 74 7.29 -9.95 -17.25
C LYS A 74 8.58 -10.75 -17.48
N ALA A 75 9.64 -10.43 -16.75
CA ALA A 75 10.90 -11.17 -16.82
C ALA A 75 10.77 -12.59 -16.23
N LEU A 76 10.03 -12.75 -15.13
CA LEU A 76 9.85 -14.04 -14.44
C LEU A 76 8.86 -14.99 -15.16
N ARG A 77 7.81 -14.41 -15.75
CA ARG A 77 6.74 -15.12 -16.47
C ARG A 77 6.27 -14.30 -17.68
N PRO A 78 6.91 -14.48 -18.85
CA PRO A 78 6.58 -13.73 -20.06
C PRO A 78 5.13 -13.88 -20.54
N GLU A 79 4.46 -14.96 -20.17
CA GLU A 79 3.05 -15.24 -20.45
C GLU A 79 2.07 -14.34 -19.67
N ILE A 80 2.51 -13.72 -18.57
CA ILE A 80 1.68 -12.80 -17.80
C ILE A 80 1.60 -11.46 -18.56
N PRO A 81 0.39 -10.96 -18.87
CA PRO A 81 0.21 -9.63 -19.45
C PRO A 81 0.41 -8.57 -18.36
N ALA A 82 1.66 -8.16 -18.15
CA ALA A 82 2.06 -7.26 -17.05
C ALA A 82 1.31 -5.92 -17.06
N GLU A 83 0.89 -5.43 -18.23
CA GLU A 83 0.08 -4.23 -18.37
C GLU A 83 -1.30 -4.34 -17.69
N LYS A 84 -1.79 -5.55 -17.45
CA LYS A 84 -3.06 -5.84 -16.78
C LYS A 84 -2.93 -5.99 -15.26
N ILE A 85 -1.74 -5.75 -14.72
CA ILE A 85 -1.49 -5.65 -13.28
C ILE A 85 -1.96 -4.29 -12.78
N LEU A 86 -2.97 -4.31 -11.92
CA LEU A 86 -3.56 -3.17 -11.22
C LEU A 86 -3.14 -3.25 -9.76
N MET A 87 -2.50 -2.21 -9.24
CA MET A 87 -2.05 -2.16 -7.85
C MET A 87 -2.82 -1.11 -7.06
N ASN A 88 -3.25 -1.48 -5.86
CA ASN A 88 -3.97 -0.65 -4.91
C ASN A 88 -3.26 -0.67 -3.56
N ALA A 89 -3.27 0.48 -2.87
CA ALA A 89 -2.79 0.58 -1.50
C ALA A 89 -3.99 0.69 -0.56
N THR A 90 -3.94 0.06 0.61
CA THR A 90 -5.00 0.19 1.64
C THR A 90 -5.02 1.55 2.33
N HIS A 91 -4.01 2.38 2.06
CA HIS A 91 -3.78 3.66 2.72
C HIS A 91 -3.42 3.52 4.21
N ALA A 92 -2.79 2.40 4.57
CA ALA A 92 -2.28 2.18 5.92
C ALA A 92 -1.10 3.11 6.24
N HIS A 93 -1.21 3.90 7.31
CA HIS A 93 -0.13 4.78 7.80
C HIS A 93 0.85 4.02 8.72
N THR A 94 1.13 2.75 8.41
CA THR A 94 1.94 1.83 9.24
C THR A 94 2.92 0.99 8.42
N GLY A 95 2.80 0.98 7.09
CA GLY A 95 3.72 0.23 6.22
C GLY A 95 5.08 0.91 6.04
N ALA A 96 6.11 0.09 5.86
CA ALA A 96 7.48 0.52 5.58
C ALA A 96 7.58 1.27 4.23
N SER A 97 8.31 2.39 4.21
CA SER A 97 8.50 3.19 2.99
C SER A 97 9.21 2.40 1.89
N HIS A 98 8.67 2.44 0.68
CA HIS A 98 9.32 2.05 -0.59
C HIS A 98 9.69 3.27 -1.42
N TYR A 99 9.65 4.48 -0.84
CA TYR A 99 9.97 5.69 -1.59
C TYR A 99 11.47 5.80 -1.83
N THR A 100 11.87 6.62 -2.80
CA THR A 100 13.29 6.89 -3.00
C THR A 100 13.92 7.53 -1.78
N ASP A 101 15.19 7.20 -1.51
CA ASP A 101 15.95 7.77 -0.40
C ASP A 101 16.03 9.30 -0.50
N LYS A 102 16.01 9.84 -1.73
CA LYS A 102 15.91 11.28 -1.99
C LYS A 102 14.59 11.93 -1.59
N ALA A 103 13.55 11.14 -1.35
CA ALA A 103 12.26 11.61 -0.85
C ALA A 103 12.17 11.55 0.68
N ASN A 104 13.10 10.85 1.33
CA ASN A 104 13.24 10.78 2.79
C ASN A 104 14.11 11.94 3.27
N LEU A 105 13.59 13.16 3.15
CA LEU A 105 14.25 14.40 3.56
C LEU A 105 13.61 14.97 4.82
N LEU A 106 14.43 15.48 5.74
CA LEU A 106 13.97 16.29 6.86
C LEU A 106 13.43 17.63 6.34
N GLU A 107 12.34 18.13 6.95
CA GLU A 107 11.82 19.46 6.62
C GLU A 107 12.91 20.52 6.84
N GLY A 108 13.19 21.27 5.78
CA GLY A 108 13.82 22.59 5.80
C GLY A 108 12.87 23.56 5.09
N SER A 109 12.89 24.83 5.48
CA SER A 109 12.02 25.87 4.91
C SER A 109 12.22 26.03 3.40
N ASP A 110 13.42 25.78 2.90
CA ASP A 110 13.75 25.80 1.47
C ASP A 110 14.12 24.39 0.94
N PRO A 111 13.83 24.09 -0.34
CA PRO A 111 14.18 22.80 -0.96
C PRO A 111 15.67 22.45 -0.90
N GLY A 112 16.55 23.46 -0.81
CA GLY A 112 18.00 23.29 -0.71
C GLY A 112 18.52 22.95 0.68
N ASP A 113 17.72 23.17 1.74
CA ASP A 113 18.12 22.94 3.14
C ASP A 113 17.72 21.55 3.65
N ARG A 114 17.10 20.76 2.77
CA ARG A 114 16.63 19.42 3.06
C ARG A 114 17.80 18.45 3.17
N VAL A 115 18.09 18.02 4.39
CA VAL A 115 19.09 16.98 4.63
C VAL A 115 18.46 15.58 4.59
N PRO A 116 19.15 14.56 4.05
CA PRO A 116 18.71 13.17 4.14
C PRO A 116 18.44 12.77 5.59
N LEU A 117 17.33 12.08 5.85
CA LEU A 117 17.07 11.53 7.20
C LEU A 117 18.20 10.60 7.67
N SER A 118 18.86 9.92 6.74
CA SER A 118 19.95 8.97 6.99
C SER A 118 21.17 9.60 7.66
N ASP A 119 21.37 10.90 7.48
CA ASP A 119 22.51 11.61 8.07
C ASP A 119 22.30 11.84 9.57
N LYS A 120 21.04 11.78 10.04
CA LYS A 120 20.66 12.02 11.43
C LYS A 120 20.20 10.76 12.16
N TYR A 121 19.65 9.79 11.45
CA TYR A 121 19.10 8.56 12.01
C TYR A 121 19.60 7.34 11.24
N PRO A 122 19.82 6.19 11.91
CA PRO A 122 20.18 4.94 11.24
C PRO A 122 18.96 4.40 10.51
N ILE A 123 18.66 4.92 9.32
CA ILE A 123 17.54 4.48 8.50
C ILE A 123 17.97 3.48 7.44
N ALA A 124 17.14 2.46 7.21
CA ALA A 124 17.30 1.59 6.05
C ALA A 124 16.82 2.27 4.76
N SER A 125 17.42 1.86 3.63
CA SER A 125 17.09 2.42 2.31
C SER A 125 15.69 2.01 1.87
N GLY A 126 14.89 3.01 1.48
CA GLY A 126 13.60 2.84 0.82
C GLY A 126 13.75 2.34 -0.62
N ASP A 127 14.86 2.68 -1.29
CA ASP A 127 15.19 2.15 -2.62
C ASP A 127 15.51 0.65 -2.57
N GLU A 128 16.31 0.19 -1.60
CA GLU A 128 16.57 -1.25 -1.39
C GLU A 128 15.30 -2.01 -0.99
N HIS A 129 14.50 -1.42 -0.09
CA HIS A 129 13.23 -2.02 0.32
C HIS A 129 12.26 -2.12 -0.87
N ARG A 130 12.16 -1.09 -1.72
CA ARG A 130 11.35 -1.13 -2.94
C ARG A 130 11.82 -2.22 -3.89
N ALA A 131 13.14 -2.35 -4.09
CA ALA A 131 13.70 -3.37 -4.96
C ALA A 131 13.39 -4.78 -4.44
N TRP A 132 13.50 -5.04 -3.14
CA TRP A 132 13.09 -6.32 -2.56
C TRP A 132 11.58 -6.55 -2.69
N LEU A 133 10.77 -5.56 -2.30
CA LEU A 133 9.32 -5.61 -2.33
C LEU A 133 8.81 -5.92 -3.74
N SER A 134 9.33 -5.24 -4.77
CA SER A 134 8.91 -5.46 -6.15
C SER A 134 9.26 -6.86 -6.67
N THR A 135 10.34 -7.49 -6.16
CA THR A 135 10.66 -8.89 -6.45
C THR A 135 9.65 -9.84 -5.81
N VAL A 136 9.41 -9.69 -4.51
CA VAL A 136 8.47 -10.56 -3.76
C VAL A 136 7.06 -10.46 -4.35
N MET A 137 6.63 -9.27 -4.74
CA MET A 137 5.33 -9.06 -5.37
C MET A 137 5.24 -9.70 -6.76
N ALA A 138 6.31 -9.65 -7.58
CA ALA A 138 6.33 -10.32 -8.88
C ALA A 138 6.25 -11.85 -8.74
N GLU A 139 6.96 -12.43 -7.77
CA GLU A 139 6.88 -13.85 -7.44
C GLU A 139 5.48 -14.25 -6.94
N MET A 140 4.86 -13.41 -6.10
CA MET A 140 3.49 -13.60 -5.63
C MET A 140 2.50 -13.59 -6.79
N ILE A 141 2.63 -12.66 -7.74
CA ILE A 141 1.77 -12.59 -8.93
C ILE A 141 1.96 -13.84 -9.80
N ALA A 142 3.20 -14.29 -10.00
CA ALA A 142 3.49 -15.53 -10.71
C ALA A 142 2.86 -16.76 -10.02
N GLU A 143 2.92 -16.84 -8.69
CA GLU A 143 2.24 -17.90 -7.94
C GLU A 143 0.72 -17.85 -8.10
N ALA A 144 0.11 -16.67 -7.93
CA ALA A 144 -1.32 -16.50 -8.13
C ALA A 144 -1.72 -16.87 -9.56
N TRP A 145 -0.85 -16.58 -10.53
CA TRP A 145 -1.05 -16.95 -11.92
C TRP A 145 -1.05 -18.48 -12.08
N ASP A 146 -0.01 -19.16 -11.59
CA ASP A 146 0.15 -20.60 -11.74
C ASP A 146 -0.95 -21.40 -10.99
N LYS A 147 -1.51 -20.83 -9.92
CA LYS A 147 -2.58 -21.45 -9.10
C LYS A 147 -4.00 -21.24 -9.62
N ARG A 148 -4.19 -20.60 -10.78
CA ARG A 148 -5.54 -20.36 -11.33
C ARG A 148 -6.33 -21.65 -11.54
N ALA A 149 -7.49 -21.74 -10.89
CA ALA A 149 -8.42 -22.88 -11.00
C ALA A 149 -9.84 -22.39 -11.31
N GLU A 150 -10.70 -23.25 -11.86
CA GLU A 150 -12.10 -22.91 -12.17
C GLU A 150 -12.83 -22.39 -10.92
N GLY A 151 -13.57 -21.28 -11.07
CA GLY A 151 -14.27 -20.64 -9.97
C GLY A 151 -15.44 -19.78 -10.42
N GLY A 152 -16.11 -19.14 -9.46
CA GLY A 152 -17.23 -18.23 -9.70
C GLY A 152 -17.10 -16.95 -8.88
N ILE A 153 -17.73 -15.89 -9.35
CA ILE A 153 -17.83 -14.60 -8.65
C ILE A 153 -19.29 -14.38 -8.27
N ALA A 154 -19.51 -13.98 -7.02
CA ALA A 154 -20.79 -13.44 -6.55
C ALA A 154 -20.55 -12.04 -5.98
N TYR A 155 -21.59 -11.21 -5.97
CA TYR A 155 -21.53 -9.84 -5.48
C TYR A 155 -22.58 -9.61 -4.40
N GLY A 156 -22.21 -8.83 -3.38
CA GLY A 156 -23.10 -8.37 -2.32
C GLY A 156 -22.84 -6.90 -2.02
N TYR A 157 -23.89 -6.20 -1.59
CA TYR A 157 -23.84 -4.79 -1.20
C TYR A 157 -24.48 -4.60 0.17
N GLY A 158 -23.91 -3.74 1.00
CA GLY A 158 -24.40 -3.43 2.33
C GLY A 158 -23.81 -2.12 2.87
N TYR A 159 -24.33 -1.67 4.01
CA TYR A 159 -23.89 -0.44 4.67
C TYR A 159 -23.00 -0.76 5.88
N ALA A 160 -21.88 -0.06 6.01
CA ALA A 160 -21.02 -0.10 7.19
C ALA A 160 -20.76 1.34 7.67
N VAL A 161 -21.06 1.62 8.95
CA VAL A 161 -20.79 2.93 9.57
C VAL A 161 -19.38 2.89 10.17
N VAL A 162 -18.37 3.12 9.34
CA VAL A 162 -16.94 2.94 9.72
C VAL A 162 -16.10 4.21 9.61
N GLY A 163 -16.66 5.32 9.13
CA GLY A 163 -15.90 6.56 8.94
C GLY A 163 -16.76 7.81 9.12
N HIS A 164 -16.12 8.87 9.62
CA HIS A 164 -16.70 10.21 9.71
C HIS A 164 -15.87 11.18 8.86
N SER A 165 -16.53 12.16 8.24
CA SER A 165 -15.80 13.20 7.52
C SER A 165 -14.99 14.03 8.50
N ARG A 166 -13.66 14.06 8.32
CA ARG A 166 -12.78 14.94 9.11
C ARG A 166 -12.91 16.43 8.75
N ARG A 167 -13.84 16.79 7.85
CA ARG A 167 -14.12 18.15 7.38
C ARG A 167 -15.58 18.55 7.59
N VAL A 168 -16.27 17.93 8.55
CA VAL A 168 -17.62 18.38 8.93
C VAL A 168 -17.53 19.82 9.43
N CYS A 169 -18.39 20.68 8.88
CA CYS A 169 -18.60 22.05 9.36
C CYS A 169 -19.95 22.11 10.06
N TYR A 170 -19.98 22.68 11.25
CA TYR A 170 -21.20 22.94 12.00
C TYR A 170 -21.57 24.42 11.90
N PHE A 171 -22.87 24.73 11.95
CA PHE A 171 -23.36 26.11 11.90
C PHE A 171 -23.20 26.83 13.25
N ASP A 172 -23.01 26.08 14.33
CA ASP A 172 -22.73 26.58 15.67
C ASP A 172 -21.26 26.37 16.06
N ASP A 173 -20.81 27.16 17.02
CA ASP A 173 -19.46 27.06 17.57
C ASP A 173 -19.36 25.83 18.47
N THR A 174 -18.84 24.73 17.90
CA THR A 174 -18.70 23.45 18.60
C THR A 174 -17.89 23.53 19.90
N SER A 175 -17.01 24.51 20.06
CA SER A 175 -16.24 24.71 21.30
C SER A 175 -17.11 25.14 22.48
N LYS A 176 -18.33 25.64 22.21
CA LYS A 176 -19.30 26.08 23.24
C LYS A 176 -20.27 24.98 23.67
N ARG A 177 -20.18 23.78 23.10
CA ARG A 177 -21.01 22.63 23.53
C ARG A 177 -20.50 22.09 24.87
N GLY A 178 -21.41 21.71 25.76
CA GLY A 178 -21.05 21.30 27.13
C GLY A 178 -20.09 20.10 27.22
N ASN A 179 -20.00 19.30 26.17
CA ASN A 179 -19.15 18.11 26.08
C ASN A 179 -17.96 18.30 25.11
N ALA A 180 -17.64 19.54 24.72
CA ALA A 180 -16.52 19.79 23.82
C ALA A 180 -15.18 19.43 24.51
N ASP A 181 -14.49 18.41 23.98
CA ASP A 181 -13.11 18.10 24.35
C ASP A 181 -12.19 18.19 23.12
N LYS A 182 -10.87 18.26 23.35
CA LYS A 182 -9.87 18.45 22.28
C LYS A 182 -9.84 17.31 21.25
N THR A 183 -10.48 16.19 21.53
CA THR A 183 -10.50 14.96 20.73
C THR A 183 -11.89 14.63 20.16
N ASN A 184 -12.95 15.28 20.64
CA ASN A 184 -14.33 14.97 20.31
C ASN A 184 -14.99 16.11 19.53
N THR A 185 -14.65 16.19 18.24
CA THR A 185 -15.34 17.05 17.29
C THR A 185 -16.76 16.58 16.93
N TYR A 186 -17.22 15.46 17.53
CA TYR A 186 -18.52 14.84 17.27
C TYR A 186 -19.45 14.86 18.49
N ALA A 187 -19.18 15.66 19.52
CA ALA A 187 -20.09 15.83 20.65
C ALA A 187 -21.45 16.35 20.14
N VAL A 188 -22.40 15.44 19.98
CA VAL A 188 -23.84 15.70 19.80
C VAL A 188 -24.46 15.86 21.18
#